data_AF-A0A3M4ALF0-F1
#
_entry.id   AF-A0A3M4ALF0-F1
#
_cell.length_a   1.000
_cell.length_b   1.000
_cell.length_c   1.000
_cell.angle_alpha   90.00
_cell.angle_beta   90.00
_cell.angle_gamma   90.00
#
_symmetry.space_group_name_H-M   'P 1'
#
loop_
_entity.id
_entity.type
_entity.pdbx_description
1 polymer ?
#
loop_
_entity_poly.entity_id
_entity_poly.type
_entity_poly.pdbx_seq_one_letter_code
_entity_poly.pdbx_strand_id
1 'polypeptide(L)'
;MEASRPFVPIMDLRKTIPPSPLTQLIRAKLKTVLSISNQALLRENSEGVAMTMPNERTRAVIQTGKFLLELSRDSSLPERIRRDAKFLLRHYPDQFQVLLAGRIEEGSDPLLSPMGPVFSSSIENSHYSPISDAADAQSPK
;
A
#
# COMPACT_ATOMS: atom_id res chain seq x y z
N MET A 1 -51.81 -29.11 -58.87
CA MET A 1 -51.76 -28.95 -57.39
C MET A 1 -50.38 -29.38 -56.94
N GLU A 2 -49.47 -28.41 -56.89
CA GLU A 2 -48.04 -28.60 -56.61
C GLU A 2 -47.81 -28.17 -55.16
N ALA A 3 -47.52 -29.14 -54.29
CA ALA A 3 -47.36 -28.91 -52.87
C ALA A 3 -45.94 -28.39 -52.60
N SER A 4 -45.84 -27.08 -52.36
CA SER A 4 -44.64 -26.40 -51.86
C SER A 4 -44.21 -27.00 -50.51
N ARG A 5 -42.99 -27.52 -50.44
CA ARG A 5 -42.41 -28.09 -49.21
C ARG A 5 -41.82 -26.95 -48.35
N PRO A 6 -42.01 -26.96 -47.02
CA PRO A 6 -41.45 -25.92 -46.14
C PRO A 6 -39.94 -26.10 -45.91
N PHE A 7 -39.25 -24.96 -45.85
CA PHE A 7 -37.85 -24.80 -45.44
C PHE A 7 -37.69 -25.16 -43.95
N VAL A 8 -36.78 -26.09 -43.64
CA VAL A 8 -36.45 -26.50 -42.26
C VAL A 8 -35.21 -25.72 -41.82
N PRO A 9 -35.25 -24.94 -40.72
CA PRO A 9 -34.07 -24.22 -40.25
C PRO A 9 -33.09 -25.20 -39.58
N ILE A 10 -31.82 -25.14 -39.97
CA ILE A 10 -30.73 -25.87 -39.34
C ILE A 10 -30.58 -25.32 -37.91
N MET A 11 -30.94 -26.10 -36.90
CA MET A 11 -30.68 -25.76 -35.50
C MET A 11 -29.16 -25.76 -35.26
N ASP A 12 -28.62 -24.61 -34.86
CA ASP A 12 -27.23 -24.40 -34.49
C ASP A 12 -26.88 -25.29 -33.28
N LEU A 13 -26.08 -26.33 -33.52
CA LEU A 13 -25.72 -27.33 -32.52
C LEU A 13 -24.56 -26.85 -31.61
N ARG A 14 -24.60 -25.60 -31.16
CA ARG A 14 -23.68 -25.09 -30.12
C ARG A 14 -24.28 -25.27 -28.73
N LYS A 15 -24.61 -26.51 -28.36
CA LYS A 15 -24.75 -26.88 -26.94
C LYS A 15 -23.36 -27.01 -26.36
N THR A 16 -22.98 -26.03 -25.54
CA THR A 16 -21.75 -26.03 -24.76
C THR A 16 -21.73 -27.24 -23.82
N ILE A 17 -20.86 -28.20 -24.12
CA ILE A 17 -20.65 -29.37 -23.25
C ILE A 17 -20.05 -28.85 -21.94
N PRO A 18 -20.65 -29.15 -20.76
CA PRO A 18 -20.13 -28.69 -19.49
C PRO A 18 -18.73 -29.31 -19.27
N PRO A 19 -17.76 -28.53 -18.76
CA PRO A 19 -16.40 -29.02 -18.58
C PRO A 19 -16.39 -30.19 -17.59
N SER A 20 -15.64 -31.24 -17.92
CA SER A 20 -15.52 -32.43 -17.08
C SER A 20 -14.96 -32.08 -15.68
N PRO A 21 -15.23 -32.90 -14.65
CA PRO A 21 -14.66 -32.69 -13.30
C PRO A 21 -13.14 -32.56 -13.30
N LEU A 22 -12.46 -33.32 -14.16
CA LEU A 22 -11.01 -33.28 -14.34
C LEU A 22 -10.54 -31.93 -14.92
N THR A 23 -11.29 -31.40 -15.90
CA THR A 23 -11.03 -30.07 -16.48
C THR A 23 -11.26 -28.96 -15.47
N GLN A 24 -12.27 -29.08 -14.61
CA GLN A 24 -12.51 -28.13 -13.52
C GLN A 24 -11.39 -28.17 -12.47
N LEU A 25 -10.91 -29.36 -12.11
CA LEU A 25 -9.80 -29.54 -11.17
C LEU A 25 -8.49 -28.96 -11.71
N ILE A 26 -8.18 -29.22 -12.98
CA ILE A 26 -7.00 -28.65 -13.65
C ILE A 26 -7.11 -27.13 -13.70
N ARG A 27 -8.29 -26.59 -14.03
CA ARG A 27 -8.53 -25.14 -14.05
C ARG A 27 -8.43 -24.51 -12.66
N ALA A 28 -8.94 -25.18 -11.63
CA ALA A 28 -8.84 -24.72 -10.25
C ALA A 28 -7.38 -24.72 -9.79
N LYS A 29 -6.63 -25.81 -10.04
CA LYS A 29 -5.20 -25.89 -9.74
C LYS A 29 -4.40 -24.82 -10.49
N LEU A 30 -4.67 -24.60 -11.78
CA LEU A 30 -4.02 -23.54 -12.57
C LEU A 30 -4.36 -22.14 -12.05
N LYS A 31 -5.61 -21.87 -11.67
CA LYS A 31 -6.01 -20.60 -11.04
C LYS A 31 -5.30 -20.39 -9.70
N THR A 32 -5.19 -21.43 -8.87
CA THR A 32 -4.46 -21.36 -7.60
C THR A 32 -2.98 -21.14 -7.83
N VAL A 33 -2.33 -21.86 -8.74
CA VAL A 33 -0.90 -21.67 -9.07
C VAL A 33 -0.64 -20.28 -9.65
N LEU A 34 -1.53 -19.78 -10.51
CA LEU A 34 -1.43 -18.43 -11.08
C LEU A 34 -1.72 -17.34 -10.02
N SER A 35 -2.65 -17.58 -9.08
CA SER A 35 -2.91 -16.71 -7.93
C SER A 35 -1.73 -16.66 -6.97
N ILE A 36 -1.11 -17.82 -6.68
CA ILE A 36 0.09 -17.92 -5.85
C ILE A 36 1.25 -17.20 -6.54
N SER A 37 1.39 -17.35 -7.87
CA SER A 37 2.43 -16.65 -8.64
C SER A 37 2.20 -15.14 -8.67
N ASN A 38 0.96 -14.66 -8.80
CA ASN A 38 0.65 -13.23 -8.69
C ASN A 38 0.84 -12.69 -7.27
N GLN A 39 0.46 -13.45 -6.23
CA GLN A 39 0.69 -13.05 -4.83
C GLN A 39 2.18 -13.06 -4.48
N ALA A 40 2.97 -13.98 -5.02
CA ALA A 40 4.42 -14.02 -4.85
C ALA A 40 5.11 -12.87 -5.61
N LEU A 41 4.67 -12.55 -6.83
CA LEU A 41 5.18 -11.41 -7.60
C LEU A 41 4.85 -10.06 -6.93
N LEU A 42 3.66 -9.94 -6.32
CA LEU A 42 3.29 -8.74 -5.54
C LEU A 42 3.97 -8.69 -4.17
N ARG A 43 4.36 -9.83 -3.58
CA ARG A 43 5.14 -9.89 -2.33
C ARG A 43 6.63 -9.66 -2.54
N GLU A 44 7.22 -10.18 -3.62
CA GLU A 44 8.64 -9.90 -3.95
C GLU A 44 8.84 -8.44 -4.38
N ASN A 45 7.81 -7.79 -4.95
CA ASN A 45 7.83 -6.35 -5.19
C ASN A 45 7.69 -5.50 -3.91
N SER A 46 7.43 -6.12 -2.74
CA SER A 46 7.41 -5.45 -1.42
C SER A 46 8.65 -5.72 -0.57
N GLU A 47 9.56 -6.60 -1.01
CA GLU A 47 10.74 -7.06 -0.26
C GLU A 47 12.03 -6.84 -1.09
N GLY A 48 12.07 -5.74 -1.85
CA GLY A 48 13.00 -5.58 -2.97
C GLY A 48 13.79 -4.29 -3.06
N VAL A 49 13.89 -3.47 -2.00
CA VAL A 49 15.03 -2.53 -1.76
C VAL A 49 15.06 -2.29 -0.25
N ALA A 50 16.24 -2.24 0.37
CA ALA A 50 16.42 -1.57 1.67
C ALA A 50 16.13 -0.06 1.51
N MET A 51 14.85 0.29 1.38
CA MET A 51 14.36 1.64 1.23
C MET A 51 13.70 2.02 2.55
N THR A 52 14.20 3.10 3.18
CA THR A 52 13.47 3.74 4.27
C THR A 52 12.10 4.16 3.75
N MET A 53 11.02 3.69 4.35
CA MET A 53 9.66 4.01 3.93
C MET A 53 9.39 5.52 4.13
N PRO A 54 8.47 6.14 3.37
CA PRO A 54 8.17 7.57 3.51
C PRO A 54 7.78 7.96 4.94
N ASN A 55 7.05 7.11 5.65
CA ASN A 55 6.73 7.28 7.07
C ASN A 55 7.95 7.17 7.98
N GLU A 56 8.87 6.25 7.72
CA GLU A 56 10.13 6.10 8.45
C GLU A 56 11.01 7.35 8.27
N ARG A 57 11.12 7.87 7.04
CA ARG A 57 11.83 9.13 6.76
C ARG A 57 11.18 10.32 7.44
N THR A 58 9.85 10.46 7.35
CA THR A 58 9.10 11.50 8.06
C THR A 58 9.40 11.47 9.56
N ARG A 59 9.31 10.28 10.19
CA ARG A 59 9.60 10.10 11.61
C ARG A 59 11.04 10.45 11.96
N ALA A 60 12.01 9.98 11.18
CA ALA A 60 13.42 10.26 11.39
C ALA A 60 13.71 11.77 11.36
N VAL A 61 13.20 12.48 10.34
CA VAL A 61 13.39 13.92 10.22
C VAL A 61 12.78 14.66 11.41
N ILE A 62 11.55 14.35 11.79
CA ILE A 62 10.89 15.00 12.94
C ILE A 62 11.65 14.73 14.24
N GLN A 63 12.09 13.49 14.45
CA GLN A 63 12.81 13.09 15.66
C GLN A 63 14.17 13.78 15.77
N THR A 64 14.91 13.90 14.66
CA THR A 64 16.18 14.64 14.63
C THR A 64 15.97 16.11 15.01
N GLY A 65 14.89 16.74 14.55
CA GLY A 65 14.55 18.11 14.97
C GLY A 65 14.34 18.23 16.49
N LYS A 66 13.64 17.28 17.11
CA LYS A 66 13.45 17.22 18.56
C LYS A 66 14.77 17.01 19.30
N PHE A 67 15.61 16.09 18.81
CA PHE A 67 16.92 15.82 19.38
C PHE A 67 17.84 17.06 19.33
N LEU A 68 17.87 17.79 18.20
CA LEU A 68 18.64 19.03 18.09
C LEU A 68 18.12 20.09 19.08
N LEU A 69 16.81 20.15 19.31
CA LEU A 69 16.22 21.06 20.30
C LEU A 69 16.67 20.72 21.72
N GLU A 70 16.67 19.44 22.07
CA GLU A 70 17.18 18.95 23.35
C GLU A 70 18.67 19.29 23.53
N LEU A 71 19.51 18.96 22.54
CA LEU A 71 20.94 19.31 22.57
C LEU A 71 21.19 20.81 22.73
N SER A 72 20.38 21.66 22.10
CA SER A 72 20.53 23.11 22.19
C SER A 72 20.26 23.69 23.60
N ARG A 73 19.48 22.96 24.41
CA ARG A 73 19.00 23.37 25.74
C ARG A 73 19.75 22.69 26.89
N ASP A 74 20.45 21.59 26.61
CA ASP A 74 21.18 20.83 27.62
C ASP A 74 22.43 21.60 28.10
N SER A 75 22.37 22.09 29.35
CA SER A 75 23.45 22.86 29.97
C SER A 75 24.66 22.02 30.36
N SER A 76 24.56 20.68 30.34
CA SER A 76 25.69 19.78 30.59
C SER A 76 26.64 19.67 29.39
N LEU A 77 26.18 20.05 28.19
CA LEU A 77 26.96 19.99 26.96
C LEU A 77 27.85 21.23 26.76
N PRO A 78 29.01 21.07 26.08
CA PRO A 78 29.84 22.20 25.69
C PRO A 78 29.07 23.25 24.87
N GLU A 79 29.31 24.53 25.15
CA GLU A 79 28.64 25.66 24.50
C GLU A 79 28.75 25.63 22.96
N ARG A 80 29.85 25.08 22.42
CA ARG A 80 30.01 24.88 20.97
C ARG A 80 28.91 23.98 20.40
N ILE A 81 28.65 22.82 21.03
CA ILE A 81 27.66 21.84 20.57
C ILE A 81 26.25 22.44 20.61
N ARG A 82 25.92 23.14 21.70
CA ARG A 82 24.63 23.81 21.85
C ARG A 82 24.39 24.87 20.78
N ARG A 83 25.42 25.68 20.48
CA ARG A 83 25.35 26.70 19.40
C ARG A 83 25.20 26.07 18.03
N ASP A 84 25.94 25.00 17.74
CA ASP A 84 25.85 24.28 16.47
C ASP A 84 24.42 23.71 16.29
N ALA A 85 23.86 23.07 17.32
CA ALA A 85 22.48 22.58 17.30
C ALA A 85 21.46 23.70 17.08
N LYS A 86 21.61 24.83 17.79
CA LYS A 86 20.76 26.01 17.62
C LYS A 86 20.88 26.63 16.22
N PHE A 87 22.06 26.57 15.61
CA PHE A 87 22.27 27.05 14.24
C PHE A 87 21.56 26.15 13.22
N LEU A 88 21.71 24.83 13.34
CA LEU A 88 21.03 23.86 12.47
C LEU A 88 19.51 24.00 12.53
N LEU A 89 18.95 24.20 13.72
CA LEU A 89 17.50 24.39 13.92
C LEU A 89 16.91 25.58 13.15
N ARG A 90 17.71 26.57 12.74
CA ARG A 90 17.19 27.74 11.99
C ARG A 90 16.69 27.39 10.60
N HIS A 91 17.22 26.31 10.03
CA HIS A 91 16.91 25.86 8.67
C HIS A 91 16.34 24.44 8.64
N TYR A 92 16.18 23.83 9.81
CA TYR A 92 15.61 22.50 9.93
C TYR A 92 14.08 22.58 9.75
N PRO A 93 13.47 21.68 8.96
CA PRO A 93 12.04 21.72 8.73
C PRO A 93 11.26 21.44 10.01
N ASP A 94 10.19 22.19 10.24
CA ASP A 94 9.24 21.90 11.32
C ASP A 94 8.39 20.66 10.98
N GLN A 95 7.87 19.99 12.00
CA GLN A 95 6.99 18.84 11.85
C GLN A 95 5.82 19.11 10.88
N PHE A 96 5.21 20.29 10.97
CA PHE A 96 4.10 20.64 10.07
C PHE A 96 4.54 20.68 8.61
N GLN A 97 5.74 21.22 8.33
CA GLN A 97 6.26 21.33 6.96
C GLN A 97 6.53 19.94 6.36
N VAL A 98 7.09 19.02 7.14
CA VAL A 98 7.38 17.64 6.70
C VAL A 98 6.08 16.89 6.38
N LEU A 99 5.07 16.99 7.26
CA LEU A 99 3.78 16.33 7.03
C LEU A 99 3.00 16.93 5.86
N LEU A 100 3.07 18.25 5.70
CA LEU A 100 2.46 18.93 4.56
C LEU A 100 3.12 18.51 3.24
N ALA A 101 4.44 18.43 3.20
CA ALA A 101 5.18 17.92 2.03
C ALA A 101 4.72 16.50 1.67
N GLY A 102 4.64 15.61 2.67
CA GLY A 102 4.15 14.25 2.44
C GLY A 102 2.72 14.21 1.89
N ARG A 103 1.82 15.04 2.42
CA ARG A 103 0.44 15.14 1.91
C ARG A 103 0.36 15.61 0.46
N ILE A 104 1.23 16.55 0.06
CA ILE A 104 1.28 17.05 -1.32
C ILE A 104 1.81 15.96 -2.25
N GLU A 105 2.86 15.25 -1.83
CA GLU A 105 3.50 14.19 -2.62
C GLU A 105 2.58 12.97 -2.80
N GLU A 106 1.85 12.57 -1.76
CA GLU A 106 0.86 11.48 -1.81
C GLU A 106 -0.29 11.78 -2.79
N GLY A 107 -0.64 13.05 -2.97
CA GLY A 107 -1.66 13.49 -3.94
C GLY A 107 -1.13 13.78 -5.34
N SER A 108 0.18 13.62 -5.57
CA SER A 108 0.82 13.97 -6.85
C SER A 108 0.62 12.85 -7.88
N ASP A 109 0.49 13.24 -9.16
CA ASP A 109 0.44 12.30 -10.28
C ASP A 109 1.73 11.43 -10.29
N PRO A 110 1.64 10.10 -10.48
CA PRO A 110 2.80 9.23 -10.61
C PRO A 110 3.84 9.67 -11.67
N LEU A 111 3.43 10.48 -12.67
CA LEU A 111 4.34 11.09 -13.64
C LEU A 111 5.25 12.17 -13.03
N LEU A 112 4.81 12.82 -11.94
CA LEU A 112 5.56 13.87 -11.25
C LEU A 112 6.48 13.31 -10.16
N SER A 113 6.11 12.16 -9.58
CA SER A 113 6.92 11.45 -8.57
C SER A 113 7.07 9.97 -8.94
N PRO A 114 7.91 9.63 -9.92
CA PRO A 114 8.08 8.25 -10.40
C PRO A 114 8.58 7.28 -9.32
N MET A 115 9.20 7.81 -8.26
CA MET A 115 9.76 7.06 -7.13
C MET A 115 8.82 7.05 -5.92
N GLY A 116 7.61 7.58 -6.05
CA GLY A 116 6.67 7.75 -4.95
C GLY A 116 7.01 8.93 -4.03
N PRO A 117 6.27 9.10 -2.93
CA PRO A 117 6.47 10.21 -2.01
C PRO A 117 7.76 10.06 -1.21
N VAL A 118 8.45 11.17 -0.98
CA VAL A 118 9.61 11.27 -0.08
C VAL A 118 9.15 11.22 1.38
N PHE A 119 8.08 11.94 1.72
CA PHE A 119 7.51 11.99 3.06
C PHE A 119 6.10 11.40 3.10
N SER A 120 5.71 10.91 4.27
CA SER A 120 4.32 10.53 4.58
C SER A 120 3.59 11.70 5.26
N SER A 121 2.29 11.81 5.01
CA SER A 121 1.38 12.72 5.71
C SER A 121 1.07 12.28 7.15
N SER A 122 1.46 11.05 7.52
CA SER A 122 1.30 10.48 8.87
C SER A 122 2.62 9.94 9.43
N ILE A 123 2.77 10.05 10.75
CA ILE A 123 3.85 9.42 11.53
C ILE A 123 3.47 8.03 12.08
N GLU A 124 2.22 7.61 11.91
CA GLU A 124 1.75 6.30 12.39
C GLU A 124 2.01 5.20 11.34
N ASN A 125 2.39 4.01 11.81
CA ASN A 125 2.40 2.82 10.96
C ASN A 125 0.95 2.38 10.75
N SER A 126 0.40 2.60 9.56
CA SER A 126 -0.94 2.15 9.17
C SER A 126 -1.05 0.62 8.95
N HIS A 127 -0.22 -0.19 9.63
CA HIS A 127 -0.23 -1.65 9.58
C HIS A 127 -0.74 -2.30 10.87
N TYR A 128 -1.82 -1.76 11.44
CA TYR A 128 -2.60 -2.49 12.42
C TYR A 128 -4.07 -2.11 12.29
N SER A 129 -4.82 -2.89 11.51
CA SER A 129 -6.25 -3.03 11.76
C SER A 129 -6.39 -4.09 12.86
N PRO A 130 -6.88 -3.75 14.07
CA PRO A 130 -7.35 -4.76 14.98
C PRO A 130 -8.44 -5.52 14.24
N ILE A 131 -8.25 -6.83 14.07
CA ILE A 131 -9.29 -7.76 13.65
C ILE A 131 -10.51 -7.43 14.49
N SER A 132 -11.59 -7.03 13.83
CA SER A 132 -12.88 -6.83 14.45
C SER A 132 -13.34 -8.21 14.94
N ASP A 133 -13.06 -8.52 16.20
CA ASP A 133 -13.72 -9.64 16.87
C ASP A 133 -15.21 -9.30 16.93
N ALA A 134 -15.94 -9.94 16.03
CA ALA A 134 -17.39 -10.04 16.07
C ALA A 134 -17.76 -10.77 17.36
N ALA A 135 -17.95 -10.01 18.44
CA ALA A 135 -18.61 -10.49 19.64
C ALA A 135 -20.10 -10.60 19.34
N ASP A 136 -20.46 -11.77 18.84
CA ASP A 136 -21.75 -12.42 18.93
C ASP A 136 -22.40 -12.14 20.29
N ALA A 137 -23.42 -11.27 20.30
CA ALA A 137 -24.31 -11.09 21.43
C ALA A 137 -25.70 -11.58 21.01
N GLN A 138 -25.85 -12.90 21.10
CA GLN A 138 -27.12 -13.61 21.13
C GLN A 138 -28.09 -12.92 22.09
N SER A 139 -29.18 -12.37 21.55
CA SER A 139 -30.33 -11.88 22.32
C SER A 139 -31.11 -13.09 22.88
N PRO A 140 -31.41 -13.18 24.18
CA PRO A 140 -32.47 -14.05 24.63
C PRO A 140 -33.82 -13.34 24.52
N LYS A 141 -34.86 -14.13 24.22
CA LYS A 141 -36.27 -13.76 24.22
C LYS A 141 -36.81 -13.54 25.62
#